data_AF-A0A1X0NKD5-F1
#
_entry.id   AF-A0A1X0NKD5-F1
#
_cell.length_a   1.000
_cell.length_b   1.000
_cell.length_c   1.000
_cell.angle_alpha   90.00
_cell.angle_beta   90.00
_cell.angle_gamma   90.00
#
_symmetry.space_group_name_H-M   'P 1'
#
loop_
_entity.id
_entity.type
_entity.pdbx_description
1 polymer ?
#
loop_
_entity_poly.entity_id
_entity_poly.type
_entity_poly.pdbx_seq_one_letter_code
_entity_poly.pdbx_strand_id
1 'polypeptide(L)'
;MKLILVFLISLLSFCCSLVHGSSLYPSCEGQEVQGSAGAGGEVTIHEIPKKLKNLTLTCLVYEVTSLTGGLNRDGWDPCSVPHQTEYLHRLVLRAKEKNKLTGNYDVTDYDVKDMAGGSLGDISIRLPEAGHFSLVFMNKGENPRCSLQIRAIMNYMESAKESQDAYLPVVVSVVPRAVYIRRTSTTKFILRYPKGTNMHKAKNDIVTLKGLDKECADNTSEGIGMRLPSVKSDFHSFEDPSTLGERDYFFDTPETYRICYRAKGDALSTELAVVRVFDGNPSYYQIVEGQDKDGRVLVGVKTTIKFHGFDLDTRPEGDRAKFVRDSEDCATASPAGGVPESTDLGPSDDYGPSTTYTLWSWVLRQGGAFKICYKRRHGIWTEVPSVTDLGYSAAGPPTTTAPGDSNSPAVIPQPTDPITKKACPMAQENTRENPWVSYEAIRMTLNTTKLPDDFLKKVSQSFCIPRAALAVTHITHNMEKRQVVYISILCEDLGETRPCDTMERQNYILSLGKENSSILTDLSIASVKGINSLFAFGDDPLFTKGNGDRTVVVLLACLTVIMVTGMIVFGMVKYRENRQYFVQFGTDDDEVADMYENDMPVGRGGTTGRSAIKNAVIEVED
;
A
#
# COMPACT_ATOMS: atom_id res chain seq x y z
N MET A 1 -36.49 14.43 -31.85
CA MET A 1 -36.32 13.78 -30.53
C MET A 1 -35.37 12.59 -30.53
N LYS A 2 -35.48 11.62 -31.45
CA LYS A 2 -34.56 10.45 -31.50
C LYS A 2 -33.09 10.81 -31.80
N LEU A 3 -32.81 11.84 -32.61
CA LEU A 3 -31.44 12.23 -32.96
C LEU A 3 -30.65 12.84 -31.78
N ILE A 4 -31.33 13.60 -30.91
CA ILE A 4 -30.72 14.24 -29.73
C ILE A 4 -30.38 13.20 -28.66
N LEU A 5 -31.24 12.19 -28.49
CA LEU A 5 -31.00 11.08 -27.56
C LEU A 5 -29.78 10.25 -28.00
N VAL A 6 -29.65 9.97 -29.30
CA VAL A 6 -28.49 9.25 -29.85
C VAL A 6 -27.21 10.07 -29.69
N PHE A 7 -27.25 11.37 -29.95
CA PHE A 7 -26.08 12.25 -29.79
C PHE A 7 -25.65 12.38 -28.32
N LEU A 8 -26.60 12.46 -27.37
CA LEU A 8 -26.30 12.47 -25.93
C LEU A 8 -25.70 11.14 -25.46
N ILE A 9 -26.20 10.00 -25.94
CA ILE A 9 -25.66 8.68 -25.59
C ILE A 9 -24.24 8.53 -26.16
N SER A 10 -23.98 9.00 -27.38
CA SER A 10 -22.64 8.97 -27.99
C SER A 10 -21.65 9.90 -27.28
N LEU A 11 -22.08 11.08 -26.81
CA LEU A 11 -21.24 11.99 -26.02
C LEU A 11 -20.94 11.47 -24.61
N LEU A 12 -21.89 10.76 -23.98
CA LEU A 12 -21.68 10.09 -22.69
C LEU A 12 -20.67 8.94 -22.79
N SER A 13 -20.57 8.27 -23.95
CA SER A 13 -19.56 7.23 -24.19
C SER A 13 -18.14 7.77 -24.41
N PHE A 14 -17.96 9.04 -24.76
CA PHE A 14 -16.64 9.64 -25.00
C PHE A 14 -16.07 10.42 -23.79
N CYS A 15 -16.89 10.81 -22.81
CA CYS A 15 -16.44 11.63 -21.68
C CYS A 15 -15.82 10.82 -20.52
N CYS A 16 -15.98 9.50 -20.52
CA CYS A 16 -15.39 8.63 -19.52
C CYS A 16 -14.41 7.68 -20.19
N SER A 17 -13.24 8.19 -20.58
CA SER A 17 -12.06 7.33 -20.57
C SER A 17 -11.94 6.83 -19.13
N LEU A 18 -12.37 5.59 -18.89
CA LEU A 18 -12.09 4.86 -17.66
C LEU A 18 -10.57 4.71 -17.58
N VAL A 19 -9.90 5.75 -17.09
CA VAL A 19 -8.55 5.63 -16.55
C VAL A 19 -8.72 4.66 -15.40
N HIS A 20 -8.36 3.40 -15.66
CA HIS A 20 -8.30 2.38 -14.63
C HIS A 20 -7.27 2.90 -13.64
N GLY A 21 -7.76 3.37 -12.49
CA GLY A 21 -6.92 3.74 -11.37
C GLY A 21 -6.18 2.50 -10.92
N SER A 22 -4.96 2.29 -11.41
CA SER A 22 -4.02 1.38 -10.79
C SER A 22 -3.79 1.92 -9.39
N SER A 23 -4.16 1.13 -8.37
CA SER A 23 -3.83 1.44 -6.99
C SER A 23 -2.34 1.81 -6.92
N LEU A 24 -2.01 2.81 -6.09
CA LEU A 24 -0.63 3.21 -5.78
C LEU A 24 0.28 2.02 -5.44
N TYR A 25 -0.35 0.95 -4.97
CA TYR A 25 0.22 -0.37 -4.85
C TYR A 25 -0.90 -1.36 -5.22
N PRO A 26 -0.69 -2.19 -6.25
CA PRO A 26 0.42 -3.10 -6.18
C PRO A 26 1.52 -2.77 -7.17
N SER A 27 2.76 -3.05 -6.76
CA SER A 27 3.97 -3.20 -7.57
C SER A 27 3.78 -4.00 -8.88
N CYS A 28 2.63 -4.64 -9.08
CA CYS A 28 2.32 -5.45 -10.24
C CYS A 28 1.47 -4.67 -11.24
N GLU A 29 2.07 -4.27 -12.37
CA GLU A 29 1.28 -3.98 -13.57
C GLU A 29 0.67 -5.30 -14.07
N GLY A 30 -0.65 -5.38 -14.20
CA GLY A 30 -1.28 -6.61 -14.66
C GLY A 30 -2.81 -6.56 -14.63
N GLN A 31 -3.41 -7.60 -15.20
CA GLN A 31 -4.86 -7.80 -15.14
C GLN A 31 -5.24 -8.39 -13.78
N GLU A 32 -6.24 -7.81 -13.12
CA GLU A 32 -6.84 -8.40 -11.93
C GLU A 32 -7.54 -9.72 -12.27
N VAL A 33 -7.19 -10.76 -11.53
CA VAL A 33 -7.81 -12.08 -11.58
C VAL A 33 -8.47 -12.40 -10.25
N GLN A 34 -9.57 -13.13 -10.29
CA GLN A 34 -10.33 -13.48 -9.10
C GLN A 34 -10.72 -14.95 -9.11
N GLY A 35 -10.84 -15.53 -7.92
CA GLY A 35 -11.37 -16.88 -7.75
C GLY A 35 -11.93 -17.09 -6.36
N SER A 36 -12.68 -18.18 -6.19
CA SER A 36 -13.22 -18.56 -4.90
C SER A 36 -13.13 -20.06 -4.69
N ALA A 37 -12.82 -20.49 -3.48
CA ALA A 37 -12.78 -21.89 -3.10
C ALA A 37 -13.46 -22.09 -1.74
N GLY A 38 -14.35 -23.09 -1.67
CA GLY A 38 -14.87 -23.61 -0.40
C GLY A 38 -13.80 -24.35 0.38
N ALA A 39 -14.09 -24.68 1.64
CA ALA A 39 -13.18 -25.37 2.55
C ALA A 39 -12.60 -26.66 1.95
N GLY A 40 -11.28 -26.82 2.03
CA GLY A 40 -10.52 -27.91 1.43
C GLY A 40 -10.46 -27.89 -0.10
N GLY A 41 -11.12 -26.93 -0.76
CA GLY A 41 -11.18 -26.80 -2.22
C GLY A 41 -10.01 -26.01 -2.79
N GLU A 42 -9.84 -26.12 -4.11
CA GLU A 42 -8.89 -25.32 -4.90
C GLU A 42 -9.56 -24.76 -6.15
N VAL A 43 -9.01 -23.64 -6.65
CA VAL A 43 -9.46 -22.98 -7.87
C VAL A 43 -8.24 -22.45 -8.62
N THR A 44 -8.22 -22.68 -9.94
CA THR A 44 -7.24 -22.02 -10.82
C THR A 44 -7.73 -20.61 -11.12
N ILE A 45 -6.98 -19.60 -10.65
CA ILE A 45 -7.36 -18.19 -10.81
C ILE A 45 -6.80 -17.57 -12.09
N HIS A 46 -5.70 -18.11 -12.59
CA HIS A 46 -5.12 -17.71 -13.87
C HIS A 46 -4.39 -18.88 -14.52
N GLU A 47 -4.57 -19.07 -15.82
CA GLU A 47 -3.82 -20.04 -16.62
C GLU A 47 -2.95 -19.28 -17.63
N ILE A 48 -1.65 -19.60 -17.65
CA ILE A 48 -0.72 -19.02 -18.61
C ILE A 48 -0.93 -19.75 -19.95
N PRO A 49 -1.29 -19.02 -21.02
CA PRO A 49 -1.83 -19.64 -22.24
C PRO A 49 -0.78 -20.44 -23.04
N LYS A 50 0.50 -20.11 -22.88
CA LYS A 50 1.60 -20.77 -23.59
C LYS A 50 2.25 -21.83 -22.72
N LYS A 51 2.73 -22.89 -23.37
CA LYS A 51 3.66 -23.83 -22.74
C LYS A 51 5.01 -23.17 -22.64
N LEU A 52 5.55 -23.10 -21.43
CA LEU A 52 6.82 -22.43 -21.15
C LEU A 52 7.76 -23.43 -20.49
N LYS A 53 9.04 -23.33 -20.84
CA LYS A 53 10.11 -24.05 -20.14
C LYS A 53 10.62 -23.24 -18.94
N ASN A 54 10.61 -21.92 -19.08
CA ASN A 54 11.11 -20.99 -18.08
C ASN A 54 10.05 -19.93 -17.81
N LEU A 55 9.89 -19.56 -16.55
CA LEU A 55 8.97 -18.51 -16.13
C LEU A 55 9.61 -17.76 -14.96
N THR A 56 9.72 -16.44 -15.07
CA THR A 56 10.08 -15.60 -13.93
C THR A 56 8.83 -14.85 -13.48
N LEU A 57 8.37 -15.17 -12.29
CA LEU A 57 7.28 -14.46 -11.63
C LEU A 57 7.85 -13.16 -11.05
N THR A 58 7.72 -12.08 -11.81
CA THR A 58 8.26 -10.76 -11.44
C THR A 58 7.48 -10.12 -10.31
N CYS A 59 6.16 -10.33 -10.29
CA CYS A 59 5.31 -9.70 -9.31
C CYS A 59 4.04 -10.51 -9.03
N LEU A 60 3.64 -10.55 -7.76
CA LEU A 60 2.38 -11.12 -7.30
C LEU A 60 1.86 -10.31 -6.11
N VAL A 61 0.67 -9.75 -6.25
CA VAL A 61 -0.08 -9.17 -5.12
C VAL A 61 -1.46 -9.78 -5.09
N TYR A 62 -1.96 -10.03 -3.88
CA TYR A 62 -3.28 -10.60 -3.71
C TYR A 62 -3.93 -10.18 -2.39
N GLU A 63 -5.25 -10.22 -2.37
CA GLU A 63 -6.12 -10.03 -1.23
C GLU A 63 -6.99 -11.27 -1.07
N VAL A 64 -7.15 -11.76 0.17
CA VAL A 64 -8.04 -12.89 0.47
C VAL A 64 -9.11 -12.43 1.44
N THR A 65 -10.37 -12.62 1.07
CA THR A 65 -11.55 -12.21 1.84
C THR A 65 -12.49 -13.39 2.06
N SER A 66 -13.14 -13.47 3.21
CA SER A 66 -14.24 -14.42 3.43
C SER A 66 -15.51 -13.97 2.70
N LEU A 67 -16.20 -14.91 2.03
CA LEU A 67 -17.46 -14.62 1.36
C LEU A 67 -18.59 -14.51 2.39
N THR A 68 -19.25 -13.35 2.42
CA THR A 68 -20.28 -12.94 3.38
C THR A 68 -21.52 -13.85 3.45
N GLY A 69 -21.69 -14.79 2.52
CA GLY A 69 -22.76 -15.79 2.54
C GLY A 69 -22.72 -16.79 3.70
N GLY A 70 -21.68 -16.75 4.54
CA GLY A 70 -21.50 -17.61 5.72
C GLY A 70 -21.54 -16.90 7.09
N LEU A 71 -21.70 -15.57 7.13
CA LEU A 71 -21.79 -14.82 8.39
C LEU A 71 -23.08 -15.21 9.14
N ASN A 72 -22.95 -15.74 10.35
CA ASN A 72 -24.11 -15.88 11.25
C ASN A 72 -24.62 -14.47 11.63
N ARG A 73 -25.89 -14.37 12.08
CA ARG A 73 -26.50 -13.10 12.54
C ARG A 73 -25.69 -12.35 13.62
N ASP A 74 -24.73 -13.03 14.24
CA ASP A 74 -23.86 -12.52 15.31
C ASP A 74 -22.50 -12.00 14.80
N GLY A 75 -22.25 -11.97 13.49
CA GLY A 75 -21.02 -11.39 12.91
C GLY A 75 -19.77 -12.29 12.95
N TRP A 76 -19.93 -13.58 13.25
CA TRP A 76 -18.83 -14.55 13.25
C TRP A 76 -18.50 -15.04 11.83
N ASP A 77 -17.22 -14.92 11.43
CA ASP A 77 -16.69 -15.40 10.16
C ASP A 77 -16.30 -16.89 10.25
N PRO A 78 -16.94 -17.80 9.49
CA PRO A 78 -16.65 -19.23 9.54
C PRO A 78 -15.26 -19.60 9.01
N CYS A 79 -14.61 -18.70 8.29
CA CYS A 79 -13.22 -18.84 7.86
C CYS A 79 -12.21 -18.33 8.89
N SER A 80 -12.66 -17.58 9.91
CA SER A 80 -11.75 -17.09 10.93
C SER A 80 -11.04 -18.26 11.60
N VAL A 81 -9.72 -18.14 11.68
CA VAL A 81 -8.88 -19.12 12.34
C VAL A 81 -8.63 -18.60 13.73
N PRO A 82 -8.95 -19.36 14.78
CA PRO A 82 -8.65 -18.93 16.13
C PRO A 82 -7.16 -18.55 16.20
N HIS A 83 -6.88 -17.31 16.59
CA HIS A 83 -5.52 -16.81 16.91
C HIS A 83 -4.61 -16.59 15.72
N GLN A 84 -5.20 -16.53 14.53
CA GLN A 84 -4.54 -16.06 13.34
C GLN A 84 -5.43 -15.00 12.71
N THR A 85 -4.80 -13.96 12.19
CA THR A 85 -5.49 -12.90 11.44
C THR A 85 -5.55 -13.19 9.94
N GLU A 86 -4.79 -14.19 9.49
CA GLU A 86 -4.88 -14.73 8.13
C GLU A 86 -5.81 -15.94 8.08
N TYR A 87 -6.53 -16.06 6.98
CA TYR A 87 -7.24 -17.28 6.63
C TYR A 87 -6.27 -18.41 6.28
N LEU A 88 -6.64 -19.66 6.58
CA LEU A 88 -5.89 -20.84 6.16
C LEU A 88 -6.01 -21.02 4.64
N HIS A 89 -4.96 -20.65 3.90
CA HIS A 89 -4.90 -20.83 2.45
C HIS A 89 -3.46 -21.06 1.97
N ARG A 90 -3.34 -21.66 0.78
CA ARG A 90 -2.11 -21.70 -0.01
C ARG A 90 -2.34 -21.00 -1.35
N LEU A 91 -1.30 -20.32 -1.81
CA LEU A 91 -1.25 -19.74 -3.15
C LEU A 91 0.00 -20.29 -3.83
N VAL A 92 -0.19 -21.02 -4.93
CA VAL A 92 0.88 -21.73 -5.61
C VAL A 92 0.87 -21.41 -7.09
N LEU A 93 2.06 -21.41 -7.68
CA LEU A 93 2.21 -21.54 -9.12
C LEU A 93 2.38 -23.02 -9.45
N ARG A 94 1.39 -23.59 -10.13
CA ARG A 94 1.33 -24.99 -10.51
C ARG A 94 1.94 -25.17 -11.89
N ALA A 95 2.99 -25.98 -11.98
CA ALA A 95 3.57 -26.43 -13.24
C ALA A 95 3.05 -27.84 -13.58
N LYS A 96 2.54 -28.00 -14.79
CA LYS A 96 2.05 -29.27 -15.33
C LYS A 96 2.84 -29.66 -16.56
N GLU A 97 3.68 -30.68 -16.41
CA GLU A 97 4.56 -31.20 -17.46
C GLU A 97 4.09 -32.57 -17.93
N LYS A 98 4.31 -32.89 -19.21
CA LYS A 98 4.05 -34.24 -19.70
C LYS A 98 5.34 -35.05 -19.61
N ASN A 99 5.33 -36.10 -18.80
CA ASN A 99 6.44 -37.01 -18.68
C ASN A 99 6.59 -37.82 -19.98
N LYS A 100 7.72 -37.67 -20.69
CA LYS A 100 7.96 -38.41 -21.94
C LYS A 100 8.07 -39.93 -21.77
N LEU A 101 8.51 -40.40 -20.60
CA LEU A 101 8.72 -41.82 -20.33
C LEU A 101 7.41 -42.53 -20.00
N THR A 102 6.56 -41.92 -19.17
CA THR A 102 5.31 -42.54 -18.70
C THR A 102 4.08 -42.08 -19.50
N GLY A 103 4.18 -40.97 -20.24
CA GLY A 103 3.05 -40.34 -20.92
C GLY A 103 2.08 -39.59 -20.00
N ASN A 104 2.24 -39.70 -18.68
CA ASN A 104 1.42 -39.05 -17.66
C ASN A 104 1.82 -37.59 -17.46
N TYR A 105 0.94 -36.82 -16.80
CA TYR A 105 1.25 -35.45 -16.41
C TYR A 105 1.83 -35.41 -15.00
N ASP A 106 3.03 -34.87 -14.86
CA ASP A 106 3.64 -34.57 -13.58
C ASP A 106 3.22 -33.15 -13.17
N VAL A 107 2.72 -33.02 -11.95
CA VAL A 107 2.27 -31.75 -11.37
C VAL A 107 3.22 -31.38 -10.22
N THR A 108 3.74 -30.16 -10.28
CA THR A 108 4.58 -29.59 -9.23
C THR A 108 4.04 -28.23 -8.82
N ASP A 109 3.75 -28.07 -7.54
CA ASP A 109 3.26 -26.82 -6.96
C ASP A 109 4.44 -26.07 -6.34
N TYR A 110 4.61 -24.79 -6.70
CA TYR A 110 5.59 -23.87 -6.13
C TYR A 110 4.85 -22.85 -5.28
N ASP A 111 5.08 -22.82 -3.97
CA ASP A 111 4.44 -21.85 -3.10
C ASP A 111 4.97 -20.44 -3.43
N VAL A 112 4.05 -19.49 -3.61
CA VAL A 112 4.36 -18.09 -3.98
C VAL A 112 3.69 -17.09 -3.04
N LYS A 113 3.02 -17.59 -1.98
CA LYS A 113 2.32 -16.80 -0.97
C LYS A 113 3.19 -15.68 -0.39
N ASP A 114 4.46 -15.96 -0.12
CA ASP A 114 5.35 -15.03 0.56
C ASP A 114 5.87 -13.89 -0.33
N MET A 115 5.58 -13.90 -1.64
CA MET A 115 5.85 -12.76 -2.53
C MET A 115 5.04 -11.52 -2.14
N ALA A 116 3.85 -11.70 -1.56
CA ALA A 116 3.05 -10.60 -1.06
C ALA A 116 3.67 -9.89 0.17
N GLY A 117 4.75 -10.43 0.75
CA GLY A 117 5.50 -9.79 1.83
C GLY A 117 6.40 -8.63 1.39
N GLY A 118 6.43 -8.32 0.08
CA GLY A 118 7.24 -7.24 -0.49
C GLY A 118 8.75 -7.52 -0.56
N SER A 119 9.27 -8.44 0.23
CA SER A 119 10.71 -8.77 0.23
C SER A 119 11.12 -9.82 -0.80
N LEU A 120 10.23 -10.71 -1.26
CA LEU A 120 10.59 -11.76 -2.21
C LEU A 120 10.01 -11.44 -3.60
N GLY A 121 10.88 -11.32 -4.61
CA GLY A 121 10.53 -10.99 -5.99
C GLY A 121 11.28 -11.83 -7.02
N ASP A 122 10.94 -11.67 -8.30
CA ASP A 122 11.62 -12.28 -9.45
C ASP A 122 11.87 -13.79 -9.32
N ILE A 123 10.90 -14.54 -8.78
CA ILE A 123 11.04 -15.99 -8.57
C ILE A 123 11.14 -16.67 -9.93
N SER A 124 12.28 -17.30 -10.20
CA SER A 124 12.58 -17.94 -11.47
C SER A 124 12.36 -19.45 -11.38
N ILE A 125 11.42 -19.95 -12.17
CA ILE A 125 11.07 -21.37 -12.28
C ILE A 125 11.53 -21.89 -13.63
N ARG A 126 12.26 -23.00 -13.60
CA ARG A 126 12.81 -23.67 -14.79
C ARG A 126 12.40 -25.12 -14.77
N LEU A 127 11.79 -25.53 -15.87
CA LEU A 127 11.26 -26.87 -16.06
C LEU A 127 12.18 -27.67 -16.99
N PRO A 128 12.31 -29.00 -16.78
CA PRO A 128 13.00 -29.89 -17.72
C PRO A 128 12.41 -29.80 -19.13
N GLU A 129 11.08 -29.73 -19.23
CA GLU A 129 10.33 -29.64 -20.48
C GLU A 129 9.29 -28.52 -20.44
N ALA A 130 8.83 -28.09 -21.62
CA ALA A 130 7.81 -27.05 -21.70
C ALA A 130 6.47 -27.55 -21.09
N GLY A 131 6.06 -26.91 -20.01
CA GLY A 131 4.85 -27.22 -19.23
C GLY A 131 3.82 -26.11 -19.27
N HIS A 132 2.62 -26.42 -18.79
CA HIS A 132 1.60 -25.40 -18.51
C HIS A 132 1.79 -24.85 -17.11
N PHE A 133 1.69 -23.53 -16.97
CA PHE A 133 1.71 -22.87 -15.68
C PHE A 133 0.34 -22.30 -15.34
N SER A 134 -0.08 -22.44 -14.09
CA SER A 134 -1.29 -21.81 -13.59
C SER A 134 -1.12 -21.31 -12.17
N LEU A 135 -1.73 -20.16 -11.87
CA LEU A 135 -1.83 -19.66 -10.51
C LEU A 135 -3.05 -20.31 -9.86
N VAL A 136 -2.83 -21.03 -8.77
CA VAL A 136 -3.85 -21.84 -8.08
C VAL A 136 -3.99 -21.38 -6.65
N PHE A 137 -5.22 -21.06 -6.26
CA PHE A 137 -5.60 -20.72 -4.90
C PHE A 137 -6.24 -21.94 -4.23
N MET A 138 -5.78 -22.27 -3.03
CA MET A 138 -6.30 -23.39 -2.24
C MET A 138 -6.79 -22.91 -0.89
N ASN A 139 -8.05 -23.16 -0.58
CA ASN A 139 -8.60 -22.92 0.75
C ASN A 139 -8.29 -24.13 1.64
N LYS A 140 -7.52 -23.91 2.70
CA LYS A 140 -7.13 -24.94 3.69
C LYS A 140 -7.97 -24.86 4.97
N GLY A 141 -9.02 -24.05 4.97
CA GLY A 141 -10.01 -24.02 6.05
C GLY A 141 -10.68 -25.40 6.22
N GLU A 142 -10.89 -25.79 7.47
CA GLU A 142 -11.51 -27.07 7.83
C GLU A 142 -13.04 -26.96 7.95
N ASN A 143 -13.55 -25.75 8.23
CA ASN A 143 -14.97 -25.52 8.41
C ASN A 143 -15.70 -25.55 7.06
N PRO A 144 -16.67 -26.45 6.82
CA PRO A 144 -17.38 -26.54 5.53
C PRO A 144 -18.09 -25.25 5.09
N ARG A 145 -18.40 -24.34 6.02
CA ARG A 145 -18.98 -23.02 5.71
C ARG A 145 -17.94 -21.96 5.35
N CYS A 146 -16.67 -22.26 5.51
CA CYS A 146 -15.60 -21.37 5.10
C CYS A 146 -15.50 -21.36 3.57
N SER A 147 -15.81 -20.22 2.97
CA SER A 147 -15.57 -19.96 1.56
C SER A 147 -14.73 -18.69 1.43
N LEU A 148 -13.56 -18.83 0.82
CA LEU A 148 -12.62 -17.74 0.62
C LEU A 148 -12.67 -17.29 -0.83
N GLN A 149 -12.63 -15.98 -1.03
CA GLN A 149 -12.40 -15.33 -2.31
C GLN A 149 -11.00 -14.75 -2.31
N ILE A 150 -10.31 -14.87 -3.44
CA ILE A 150 -9.03 -14.22 -3.71
C ILE A 150 -9.20 -13.25 -4.87
N ARG A 151 -8.59 -12.08 -4.73
CA ARG A 151 -8.31 -11.13 -5.81
C ARG A 151 -6.81 -11.03 -5.94
N ALA A 152 -6.25 -11.23 -7.13
CA ALA A 152 -4.81 -11.20 -7.34
C ALA A 152 -4.46 -10.44 -8.61
N ILE A 153 -3.28 -9.83 -8.62
CA ILE A 153 -2.64 -9.25 -9.80
C ILE A 153 -1.28 -9.91 -9.91
N MET A 154 -0.97 -10.43 -11.10
CA MET A 154 0.24 -11.20 -11.38
C MET A 154 0.92 -10.65 -12.63
N ASN A 155 2.25 -10.50 -12.57
CA ASN A 155 3.06 -10.19 -13.74
C ASN A 155 4.23 -11.18 -13.84
N TYR A 156 4.56 -11.59 -15.06
CA TYR A 156 5.57 -12.60 -15.33
C TYR A 156 6.30 -12.38 -16.66
N MET A 157 7.53 -12.90 -16.73
CA MET A 157 8.34 -12.94 -17.95
C MET A 157 8.43 -14.37 -18.49
N GLU A 158 8.19 -14.54 -19.79
CA GLU A 158 8.26 -15.83 -20.51
C GLU A 158 9.69 -16.35 -20.73
N SER A 159 10.71 -15.56 -20.37
CA SER A 159 12.13 -15.94 -20.41
C SER A 159 12.76 -15.69 -19.04
N ALA A 160 13.13 -16.75 -18.32
CA ALA A 160 14.06 -16.60 -17.21
C ALA A 160 15.42 -16.11 -17.77
N LYS A 161 16.12 -15.23 -17.04
CA LYS A 161 17.49 -14.79 -17.39
C LYS A 161 18.34 -16.03 -17.69
N GLU A 162 19.03 -15.99 -18.84
CA GLU A 162 19.63 -17.14 -19.52
C GLU A 162 20.46 -18.03 -18.58
N SER A 163 19.99 -19.26 -18.37
CA SER A 163 20.76 -20.36 -17.81
C SER A 163 20.37 -21.62 -18.56
N GLN A 164 21.36 -22.43 -18.94
CA GLN A 164 21.16 -23.67 -19.69
C GLN A 164 20.64 -24.82 -18.80
N ASP A 165 20.63 -24.66 -17.46
CA ASP A 165 20.31 -25.72 -16.52
C ASP A 165 18.82 -25.76 -16.16
N ALA A 166 18.18 -26.88 -16.51
CA ALA A 166 16.74 -27.11 -16.32
C ALA A 166 16.37 -27.76 -14.97
N TYR A 167 17.36 -28.04 -14.10
CA TYR A 167 17.19 -28.74 -12.82
C TYR A 167 17.68 -27.91 -11.64
N LEU A 168 17.19 -26.67 -11.53
CA LEU A 168 17.56 -25.78 -10.44
C LEU A 168 16.47 -25.73 -9.36
N PRO A 169 16.82 -25.52 -8.09
CA PRO A 169 15.83 -25.31 -7.05
C PRO A 169 15.10 -23.98 -7.23
N VAL A 170 13.88 -23.89 -6.70
CA VAL A 170 13.05 -22.68 -6.71
C VAL A 170 12.90 -22.15 -5.28
N VAL A 171 13.05 -20.84 -5.07
CA VAL A 171 12.73 -20.22 -3.77
C VAL A 171 11.21 -20.19 -3.63
N VAL A 172 10.68 -20.88 -2.62
CA VAL A 172 9.23 -21.03 -2.40
C VAL A 172 8.72 -20.31 -1.15
N SER A 173 9.63 -19.84 -0.29
CA SER A 173 9.25 -19.11 0.92
C SER A 173 10.46 -18.38 1.52
N VAL A 174 10.16 -17.29 2.23
CA VAL A 174 11.10 -16.52 3.05
C VAL A 174 10.49 -16.26 4.42
N VAL A 175 11.27 -16.47 5.48
CA VAL A 175 10.83 -16.34 6.87
C VAL A 175 11.78 -15.43 7.63
N PRO A 176 11.33 -14.28 8.16
CA PRO A 176 9.99 -13.70 7.99
C PRO A 176 9.69 -13.24 6.55
N ARG A 177 8.41 -13.05 6.20
CA ARG A 177 7.97 -12.62 4.86
C ARG A 177 8.52 -11.25 4.45
N ALA A 178 8.52 -10.31 5.40
CA ALA A 178 9.19 -9.01 5.27
C ALA A 178 10.57 -9.10 5.93
N VAL A 179 11.60 -8.88 5.14
CA VAL A 179 13.01 -9.01 5.53
C VAL A 179 13.53 -7.63 5.93
N TYR A 180 14.01 -7.54 7.17
CA TYR A 180 14.59 -6.33 7.74
C TYR A 180 16.05 -6.53 8.10
N ILE A 181 16.80 -5.43 8.19
CA ILE A 181 18.08 -5.43 8.90
C ILE A 181 17.82 -5.84 10.35
N ARG A 182 18.40 -6.95 10.82
CA ARG A 182 18.21 -7.40 12.21
C ARG A 182 19.42 -8.12 12.72
N ARG A 183 20.24 -7.47 13.57
CA ARG A 183 21.50 -7.95 14.25
C ARG A 183 21.43 -9.21 15.10
N THR A 184 20.23 -9.71 15.36
CA THR A 184 20.02 -10.81 16.31
C THR A 184 19.26 -12.01 15.73
N SER A 185 18.73 -11.92 14.52
CA SER A 185 17.92 -12.99 13.92
C SER A 185 18.25 -13.19 12.44
N THR A 186 18.31 -14.45 12.02
CA THR A 186 18.53 -14.81 10.62
C THR A 186 17.23 -14.87 9.84
N THR A 187 17.25 -14.42 8.60
CA THR A 187 16.21 -14.70 7.61
C THR A 187 16.46 -16.08 7.01
N LYS A 188 15.44 -16.92 6.97
CA LYS A 188 15.48 -18.24 6.35
C LYS A 188 14.82 -18.21 4.98
N PHE A 189 15.42 -18.92 4.03
CA PHE A 189 14.94 -19.10 2.68
C PHE A 189 14.72 -20.59 2.45
N ILE A 190 13.53 -20.93 1.92
CA ILE A 190 13.14 -22.31 1.66
C ILE A 190 13.21 -22.54 0.15
N LEU A 191 13.97 -23.56 -0.24
CA LEU A 191 14.25 -23.93 -1.62
C LEU A 191 13.58 -25.28 -1.92
N ARG A 192 12.73 -25.34 -2.94
CA ARG A 192 12.16 -26.59 -3.46
C ARG A 192 13.05 -27.12 -4.59
N TYR A 193 13.68 -28.26 -4.37
CA TYR A 193 14.51 -28.94 -5.36
C TYR A 193 13.67 -29.83 -6.28
N PRO A 194 14.11 -30.09 -7.52
CA PRO A 194 13.42 -31.01 -8.42
C PRO A 194 13.25 -32.41 -7.80
N LYS A 195 12.14 -33.08 -8.10
CA LYS A 195 11.87 -34.46 -7.66
C LYS A 195 13.01 -35.39 -8.11
N GLY A 196 13.45 -36.27 -7.21
CA GLY A 196 14.58 -37.18 -7.45
C GLY A 196 15.96 -36.60 -7.11
N THR A 197 16.05 -35.33 -6.69
CA THR A 197 17.30 -34.74 -6.22
C THR A 197 17.83 -35.48 -4.98
N ASN A 198 19.13 -35.82 -4.99
CA ASN A 198 19.77 -36.36 -3.79
C ASN A 198 20.01 -35.23 -2.77
N MET A 199 19.07 -35.06 -1.85
CA MET A 199 19.11 -34.00 -0.84
C MET A 199 20.32 -34.08 0.10
N HIS A 200 20.96 -35.24 0.25
CA HIS A 200 22.20 -35.34 1.02
C HIS A 200 23.37 -34.65 0.31
N LYS A 201 23.43 -34.75 -1.03
CA LYS A 201 24.40 -34.01 -1.84
C LYS A 201 24.05 -32.52 -1.92
N ALA A 202 22.77 -32.19 -2.14
CA ALA A 202 22.29 -30.81 -2.32
C ALA A 202 22.50 -29.90 -1.10
N LYS A 203 22.67 -30.47 0.10
CA LYS A 203 23.13 -29.72 1.29
C LYS A 203 24.47 -29.03 1.10
N ASN A 204 25.32 -29.55 0.22
CA ASN A 204 26.63 -28.97 -0.07
C ASN A 204 26.59 -27.95 -1.21
N ASP A 205 25.42 -27.71 -1.81
CA ASP A 205 25.27 -26.69 -2.85
C ASP A 205 25.44 -25.30 -2.25
N ILE A 206 26.00 -24.42 -3.07
CA ILE A 206 26.37 -23.07 -2.67
C ILE A 206 25.24 -22.13 -3.06
N VAL A 207 24.70 -21.43 -2.08
CA VAL A 207 23.73 -20.36 -2.29
C VAL A 207 24.35 -19.07 -1.77
N THR A 208 24.41 -18.06 -2.62
CA THR A 208 25.05 -16.78 -2.31
C THR A 208 24.11 -15.63 -2.59
N LEU A 209 24.26 -14.56 -1.81
CA LEU A 209 23.65 -13.27 -2.06
C LEU A 209 24.64 -12.37 -2.80
N LYS A 210 24.22 -11.79 -3.91
CA LYS A 210 24.97 -10.75 -4.63
C LYS A 210 24.13 -9.47 -4.68
N GLY A 211 24.76 -8.29 -4.67
CA GLY A 211 24.05 -7.03 -4.89
C GLY A 211 23.29 -7.05 -6.22
N LEU A 212 22.19 -6.29 -6.31
CA LEU A 212 21.32 -6.27 -7.50
C LEU A 212 22.07 -5.83 -8.78
N ASP A 213 23.11 -5.01 -8.64
CA ASP A 213 23.99 -4.50 -9.69
C ASP A 213 24.94 -5.57 -10.27
N LYS A 214 25.14 -6.70 -9.57
CA LYS A 214 26.02 -7.79 -9.99
C LYS A 214 25.24 -8.96 -10.55
N GLU A 215 25.77 -9.65 -11.56
CA GLU A 215 25.11 -10.83 -12.12
C GLU A 215 25.51 -12.12 -11.38
N CYS A 216 24.59 -13.08 -11.33
CA CYS A 216 24.90 -14.40 -10.77
C CYS A 216 25.94 -15.15 -11.63
N ALA A 217 25.94 -14.94 -12.95
CA ALA A 217 26.79 -15.63 -13.90
C ALA A 217 28.29 -15.28 -13.82
N ASP A 218 28.67 -14.24 -13.07
CA ASP A 218 30.08 -13.85 -12.94
C ASP A 218 30.92 -14.94 -12.25
N ASN A 219 32.01 -15.35 -12.92
CA ASN A 219 33.00 -16.35 -12.47
C ASN A 219 33.77 -15.95 -11.20
N THR A 220 33.60 -14.72 -10.73
CA THR A 220 34.19 -14.24 -9.49
C THR A 220 33.45 -14.86 -8.30
N SER A 221 34.18 -15.40 -7.33
CA SER A 221 33.65 -15.85 -6.03
C SER A 221 33.08 -14.71 -5.16
N GLU A 222 32.74 -13.57 -5.76
CA GLU A 222 32.12 -12.43 -5.13
C GLU A 222 30.66 -12.74 -4.83
N GLY A 223 30.30 -12.63 -3.56
CA GLY A 223 28.97 -12.91 -3.06
C GLY A 223 29.05 -13.42 -1.63
N ILE A 224 27.98 -13.23 -0.88
CA ILE A 224 27.92 -13.62 0.52
C ILE A 224 27.27 -15.00 0.62
N GLY A 225 28.02 -16.00 1.06
CA GLY A 225 27.52 -17.36 1.23
C GLY A 225 26.46 -17.46 2.31
N MET A 226 25.29 -17.98 1.94
CA MET A 226 24.23 -18.32 2.89
C MET A 226 24.55 -19.63 3.60
N ARG A 227 24.13 -19.76 4.85
CA ARG A 227 24.49 -20.90 5.71
C ARG A 227 23.36 -21.91 5.76
N LEU A 228 23.67 -23.11 6.23
CA LEU A 228 22.64 -24.04 6.68
C LEU A 228 22.17 -23.60 8.07
N PRO A 229 20.86 -23.52 8.32
CA PRO A 229 20.36 -23.13 9.63
C PRO A 229 20.74 -24.14 10.71
N SER A 230 21.07 -23.62 11.90
CA SER A 230 21.38 -24.44 13.07
C SER A 230 20.17 -25.22 13.59
N VAL A 231 18.97 -24.65 13.42
CA VAL A 231 17.68 -25.26 13.77
C VAL A 231 16.86 -25.39 12.50
N LYS A 232 16.60 -26.64 12.09
CA LYS A 232 15.70 -26.94 10.96
C LYS A 232 14.31 -26.42 11.25
N SER A 233 13.67 -25.81 10.25
CA SER A 233 12.26 -25.44 10.39
C SER A 233 11.38 -26.67 10.19
N ASP A 234 10.16 -26.54 10.70
CA ASP A 234 9.10 -27.49 10.43
C ASP A 234 8.49 -27.20 9.05
N PHE A 235 8.40 -28.22 8.21
CA PHE A 235 7.82 -28.13 6.86
C PHE A 235 6.41 -28.71 6.78
N HIS A 236 5.73 -28.99 7.90
CA HIS A 236 4.39 -29.58 7.89
C HIS A 236 3.35 -28.78 7.08
N SER A 237 3.57 -27.48 6.85
CA SER A 237 2.73 -26.63 6.00
C SER A 237 2.99 -26.77 4.50
N PHE A 238 4.10 -27.39 4.09
CA PHE A 238 4.48 -27.57 2.69
C PHE A 238 4.17 -28.98 2.20
N GLU A 239 3.83 -29.05 0.92
CA GLU A 239 3.71 -30.32 0.21
C GLU A 239 5.09 -30.86 -0.20
N ASP A 240 5.25 -32.18 -0.15
CA ASP A 240 6.49 -32.91 -0.45
C ASP A 240 7.73 -32.38 0.31
N PRO A 241 7.74 -32.39 1.66
CA PRO A 241 8.81 -31.82 2.48
C PRO A 241 10.18 -32.48 2.26
N SER A 242 10.22 -33.66 1.65
CA SER A 242 11.45 -34.36 1.26
C SER A 242 12.25 -33.64 0.16
N THR A 243 11.64 -32.71 -0.57
CA THR A 243 12.27 -31.92 -1.65
C THR A 243 12.78 -30.56 -1.19
N LEU A 244 12.58 -30.22 0.09
CA LEU A 244 12.88 -28.89 0.62
C LEU A 244 14.28 -28.82 1.22
N GLY A 245 14.99 -27.74 0.90
CA GLY A 245 16.24 -27.34 1.54
C GLY A 245 16.12 -25.94 2.13
N GLU A 246 16.96 -25.64 3.11
CA GLU A 246 16.97 -24.33 3.76
C GLU A 246 18.33 -23.67 3.65
N ARG A 247 18.31 -22.34 3.57
CA ARG A 247 19.46 -21.49 3.78
C ARG A 247 19.08 -20.33 4.67
N ASP A 248 20.00 -19.90 5.53
CA ASP A 248 19.81 -18.71 6.35
C ASP A 248 20.88 -17.67 6.09
N TYR A 249 20.52 -16.41 6.33
CA TYR A 249 21.45 -15.31 6.30
C TYR A 249 21.06 -14.22 7.28
N PHE A 250 22.06 -13.42 7.60
CA PHE A 250 22.01 -12.33 8.56
C PHE A 250 22.18 -11.00 7.80
N PHE A 251 21.16 -10.16 7.70
CA PHE A 251 21.26 -8.89 6.98
C PHE A 251 21.67 -7.74 7.89
N ASP A 252 22.72 -7.01 7.49
CA ASP A 252 23.26 -5.82 8.15
C ASP A 252 23.03 -4.52 7.36
N THR A 253 22.54 -4.63 6.13
CA THR A 253 22.37 -3.52 5.17
C THR A 253 21.01 -3.62 4.45
N PRO A 254 20.32 -2.50 4.19
CA PRO A 254 19.00 -2.47 3.55
C PRO A 254 19.14 -2.40 2.03
N GLU A 255 19.73 -3.45 1.46
CA GLU A 255 19.95 -3.54 0.01
C GLU A 255 19.04 -4.59 -0.63
N THR A 256 18.98 -4.54 -1.96
CA THR A 256 18.33 -5.60 -2.75
C THR A 256 19.40 -6.57 -3.26
N TYR A 257 19.18 -7.86 -3.03
CA TYR A 257 20.10 -8.92 -3.35
C TYR A 257 19.51 -9.93 -4.33
N ARG A 258 20.34 -10.42 -5.25
CA ARG A 258 20.05 -11.61 -6.05
C ARG A 258 20.42 -12.85 -5.26
N ILE A 259 19.50 -13.82 -5.22
CA ILE A 259 19.75 -15.15 -4.67
C ILE A 259 20.31 -16.01 -5.80
N CYS A 260 21.63 -16.25 -5.75
CA CYS A 260 22.33 -17.06 -6.72
C CYS A 260 22.56 -18.47 -6.18
N TYR A 261 22.40 -19.47 -7.03
CA TYR A 261 22.63 -20.87 -6.73
C TYR A 261 23.68 -21.48 -7.66
N ARG A 262 24.50 -22.36 -7.09
CA ARG A 262 25.48 -23.15 -7.81
C ARG A 262 25.59 -24.53 -7.17
N ALA A 263 25.40 -25.58 -7.96
CA ALA A 263 25.61 -26.93 -7.45
C ALA A 263 27.09 -27.16 -7.13
N LYS A 264 27.38 -28.04 -6.18
CA LYS A 264 28.77 -28.29 -5.78
C LYS A 264 29.60 -28.82 -6.97
N GLY A 265 30.60 -28.05 -7.38
CA GLY A 265 31.52 -28.42 -8.46
C GLY A 265 31.27 -27.68 -9.77
N ASP A 266 30.14 -26.98 -9.88
CA ASP A 266 29.85 -26.16 -11.05
C ASP A 266 30.65 -24.86 -11.04
N ALA A 267 30.92 -24.32 -12.23
CA ALA A 267 31.64 -23.05 -12.38
C ALA A 267 30.71 -21.84 -12.26
N LEU A 268 29.52 -21.91 -12.86
CA LEU A 268 28.58 -20.80 -13.02
C LEU A 268 27.49 -20.82 -11.94
N SER A 269 27.08 -19.64 -11.46
CA SER A 269 25.90 -19.52 -10.59
C SER A 269 24.71 -18.98 -11.38
N THR A 270 23.51 -19.44 -11.04
CA THR A 270 22.26 -18.99 -11.69
C THR A 270 21.37 -18.25 -10.68
N GLU A 271 20.68 -17.21 -11.15
CA GLU A 271 19.68 -16.47 -10.36
C GLU A 271 18.40 -17.30 -10.12
N LEU A 272 18.02 -17.41 -8.86
CA LEU A 272 16.79 -18.08 -8.43
C LEU A 272 15.65 -17.10 -8.12
N ALA A 273 15.97 -15.99 -7.45
CA ALA A 273 15.02 -14.97 -7.04
C ALA A 273 15.77 -13.69 -6.62
N VAL A 274 15.03 -12.64 -6.33
CA VAL A 274 15.52 -11.40 -5.72
C VAL A 274 14.92 -11.27 -4.32
N VAL A 275 15.75 -10.87 -3.35
CA VAL A 275 15.31 -10.49 -2.01
C VAL A 275 15.61 -9.03 -1.72
N ARG A 276 14.60 -8.32 -1.25
CA ARG A 276 14.65 -6.91 -0.87
C ARG A 276 14.66 -6.78 0.65
N VAL A 277 15.64 -6.06 1.19
CA VAL A 277 15.84 -5.88 2.63
C VAL A 277 15.47 -4.45 3.02
N PHE A 278 14.57 -4.31 3.98
CA PHE A 278 14.12 -3.02 4.51
C PHE A 278 14.97 -2.58 5.70
N ASP A 279 15.16 -1.27 5.86
CA ASP A 279 15.95 -0.68 6.96
C ASP A 279 15.31 -0.90 8.33
N GLY A 280 13.98 -0.99 8.36
CA GLY A 280 13.20 -1.13 9.59
C GLY A 280 12.87 0.19 10.28
N ASN A 281 13.29 1.33 9.71
CA ASN A 281 12.86 2.66 10.16
C ASN A 281 12.89 3.71 9.02
N PRO A 282 11.73 4.22 8.55
CA PRO A 282 10.38 3.86 8.97
C PRO A 282 10.11 2.35 8.78
N SER A 283 9.36 1.78 9.71
CA SER A 283 9.00 0.36 9.72
C SER A 283 8.05 0.02 8.58
N TYR A 284 7.10 0.91 8.30
CA TYR A 284 6.11 0.81 7.22
C TYR A 284 5.44 2.15 6.94
N TYR A 285 4.66 2.22 5.87
CA TYR A 285 3.71 3.30 5.64
C TYR A 285 2.26 2.78 5.48
N GLN A 286 1.31 3.68 5.70
CA GLN A 286 -0.11 3.46 5.43
C GLN A 286 -0.66 4.64 4.64
N ILE A 287 -1.48 4.40 3.63
CA ILE A 287 -2.23 5.47 2.97
C ILE A 287 -3.40 5.83 3.88
N VAL A 288 -3.47 7.11 4.28
CA VAL A 288 -4.46 7.61 5.25
C VAL A 288 -5.51 8.52 4.61
N GLU A 289 -5.26 9.00 3.39
CA GLU A 289 -6.17 9.87 2.65
C GLU A 289 -5.94 9.75 1.14
N GLY A 290 -6.98 9.95 0.34
CA GLY A 290 -6.88 10.05 -1.13
C GLY A 290 -7.00 8.72 -1.88
N GLN A 291 -7.53 7.68 -1.22
CA GLN A 291 -7.99 6.44 -1.86
C GLN A 291 -9.47 6.52 -2.24
N ASP A 292 -9.85 5.82 -3.30
CA ASP A 292 -11.26 5.60 -3.64
C ASP A 292 -11.90 4.48 -2.79
N LYS A 293 -13.17 4.18 -3.06
CA LYS A 293 -13.93 3.14 -2.32
C LYS A 293 -13.35 1.74 -2.47
N ASP A 294 -12.54 1.51 -3.50
CA ASP A 294 -11.88 0.24 -3.79
C ASP A 294 -10.44 0.23 -3.27
N GLY A 295 -10.02 1.24 -2.51
CA GLY A 295 -8.66 1.38 -1.95
C GLY A 295 -7.61 1.86 -2.96
N ARG A 296 -8.02 2.29 -4.15
CA ARG A 296 -7.10 2.67 -5.23
C ARG A 296 -6.74 4.14 -5.13
N VAL A 297 -5.52 4.47 -5.54
CA VAL A 297 -5.09 5.86 -5.65
C VAL A 297 -5.08 6.28 -7.11
N LEU A 298 -5.63 7.46 -7.37
CA LEU A 298 -5.89 7.95 -8.71
C LEU A 298 -4.93 9.08 -9.09
N VAL A 299 -4.52 9.10 -10.35
CA VAL A 299 -3.74 10.21 -10.93
C VAL A 299 -4.55 11.51 -10.80
N GLY A 300 -3.89 12.58 -10.36
CA GLY A 300 -4.50 13.90 -10.17
C GLY A 300 -5.25 14.09 -8.85
N VAL A 301 -5.36 13.05 -8.01
CA VAL A 301 -5.95 13.16 -6.66
C VAL A 301 -4.85 13.40 -5.63
N LYS A 302 -5.11 14.29 -4.66
CA LYS A 302 -4.21 14.49 -3.52
C LYS A 302 -4.33 13.29 -2.59
N THR A 303 -3.20 12.67 -2.29
CA THR A 303 -3.10 11.49 -1.43
C THR A 303 -2.11 11.77 -0.32
N THR A 304 -2.41 11.27 0.88
CA THR A 304 -1.55 11.40 2.06
C THR A 304 -1.18 10.01 2.56
N ILE A 305 0.12 9.79 2.76
CA ILE A 305 0.62 8.59 3.45
C ILE A 305 1.18 8.97 4.81
N LYS A 306 1.07 8.03 5.75
CA LYS A 306 1.65 8.09 7.09
C LYS A 306 2.75 7.05 7.20
N PHE A 307 3.98 7.50 7.42
CA PHE A 307 5.10 6.64 7.79
C PHE A 307 5.04 6.36 9.29
N HIS A 308 5.33 5.12 9.68
CA HIS A 308 5.42 4.69 11.07
C HIS A 308 6.84 4.25 11.37
N GLY A 309 7.44 4.76 12.44
CA GLY A 309 8.83 4.51 12.80
C GLY A 309 9.19 5.08 14.15
N PHE A 310 10.47 5.41 14.33
CA PHE A 310 10.99 6.06 15.53
C PHE A 310 12.06 7.08 15.14
N ASP A 311 12.25 8.12 15.95
CA ASP A 311 13.25 9.18 15.67
C ASP A 311 13.19 9.71 14.23
N LEU A 312 11.97 9.88 13.72
CA LEU A 312 11.75 10.51 12.43
C LEU A 312 11.91 12.04 12.58
N ASP A 313 12.55 12.67 11.60
CA ASP A 313 12.93 14.08 11.63
C ASP A 313 12.22 14.84 10.51
N THR A 314 11.22 15.62 10.84
CA THR A 314 10.44 16.45 9.89
C THR A 314 11.00 17.86 9.72
N ARG A 315 12.07 18.21 10.44
CA ARG A 315 12.64 19.56 10.40
C ARG A 315 13.22 19.90 9.02
N PRO A 316 13.47 21.18 8.71
CA PRO A 316 14.18 21.55 7.48
C PRO A 316 15.53 20.81 7.40
N GLU A 317 15.82 20.25 6.23
CA GLU A 317 16.97 19.35 6.00
C GLU A 317 16.93 18.04 6.83
N GLY A 318 15.76 17.65 7.32
CA GLY A 318 15.49 16.40 8.01
C GLY A 318 15.37 15.22 7.05
N ASP A 319 14.38 14.39 7.32
CA ASP A 319 14.03 13.24 6.52
C ASP A 319 13.36 13.66 5.20
N ARG A 320 13.41 12.76 4.22
CA ARG A 320 12.95 13.02 2.86
C ARG A 320 12.25 11.80 2.30
N ALA A 321 11.32 12.03 1.38
CA ALA A 321 10.60 10.96 0.69
C ALA A 321 10.55 11.21 -0.83
N LYS A 322 10.56 10.14 -1.62
CA LYS A 322 10.36 10.21 -3.07
C LYS A 322 9.70 8.95 -3.60
N PHE A 323 9.04 9.08 -4.75
CA PHE A 323 8.63 7.94 -5.56
C PHE A 323 9.77 7.49 -6.45
N VAL A 324 9.91 6.20 -6.64
CA VAL A 324 10.81 5.58 -7.62
C VAL A 324 10.02 4.53 -8.39
N ARG A 325 10.36 4.26 -9.65
CA ARG A 325 9.73 3.15 -10.39
C ARG A 325 10.06 1.83 -9.70
N ASP A 326 9.12 0.90 -9.66
CA ASP A 326 9.32 -0.35 -8.93
C ASP A 326 10.60 -1.11 -9.36
N SER A 327 10.93 -1.05 -10.65
CA SER A 327 12.10 -1.70 -11.27
C SER A 327 13.46 -1.05 -10.95
N GLU A 328 13.50 0.13 -10.34
CA GLU A 328 14.73 0.91 -10.13
C GLU A 328 15.15 0.89 -8.65
N ASP A 329 16.40 1.25 -8.30
CA ASP A 329 16.86 1.24 -6.90
C ASP A 329 16.59 2.60 -6.21
N CYS A 330 16.07 2.58 -4.97
CA CYS A 330 15.88 3.78 -4.15
C CYS A 330 17.16 4.62 -3.98
N ALA A 331 18.31 3.96 -3.87
CA ALA A 331 19.62 4.57 -3.67
C ALA A 331 20.04 5.48 -4.84
N THR A 332 19.74 5.10 -6.07
CA THR A 332 20.30 5.72 -7.28
C THR A 332 19.26 6.37 -8.19
N ALA A 333 18.00 5.95 -8.12
CA ALA A 333 16.96 6.42 -9.02
C ALA A 333 16.50 7.86 -8.74
N SER A 334 16.04 8.53 -9.79
CA SER A 334 15.43 9.86 -9.71
C SER A 334 13.96 9.77 -9.27
N PRO A 335 13.38 10.85 -8.71
CA PRO A 335 11.96 10.89 -8.39
C PRO A 335 11.03 10.60 -9.59
N ALA A 336 9.99 9.80 -9.37
CA ALA A 336 9.06 9.30 -10.39
C ALA A 336 7.61 9.76 -10.17
N GLY A 337 6.68 9.34 -11.04
CA GLY A 337 5.25 9.65 -10.93
C GLY A 337 4.88 11.12 -11.18
N GLY A 338 5.84 11.94 -11.61
CA GLY A 338 5.72 13.40 -11.68
C GLY A 338 5.62 14.06 -10.30
N VAL A 339 6.08 13.37 -9.25
CA VAL A 339 6.17 13.86 -7.88
C VAL A 339 7.66 14.10 -7.58
N PRO A 340 8.09 15.33 -7.26
CA PRO A 340 9.47 15.59 -6.88
C PRO A 340 9.81 14.96 -5.52
N GLU A 341 11.10 14.90 -5.21
CA GLU A 341 11.56 14.62 -3.84
C GLU A 341 10.94 15.63 -2.88
N SER A 342 10.36 15.14 -1.78
CA SER A 342 9.78 15.97 -0.73
C SER A 342 10.73 16.05 0.46
N THR A 343 10.99 17.28 0.89
CA THR A 343 11.64 17.62 2.16
C THR A 343 10.64 18.13 3.19
N ASP A 344 9.42 18.46 2.76
CA ASP A 344 8.31 18.87 3.61
C ASP A 344 7.52 17.60 3.97
N LEU A 345 7.78 17.09 5.18
CA LEU A 345 7.08 15.95 5.77
C LEU A 345 6.34 16.46 6.99
N GLY A 346 5.03 16.25 7.06
CA GLY A 346 4.21 16.62 8.21
C GLY A 346 4.43 15.70 9.43
N PRO A 347 3.79 15.97 10.58
CA PRO A 347 2.69 16.93 10.76
C PRO A 347 3.08 18.41 11.00
N SER A 348 4.37 18.77 11.09
CA SER A 348 4.89 20.15 10.93
C SER A 348 6.43 20.13 10.91
N ASP A 349 7.09 21.15 10.35
CA ASP A 349 8.57 21.26 10.20
C ASP A 349 9.38 21.35 11.51
N ASP A 350 8.82 20.97 12.65
CA ASP A 350 9.42 21.14 13.98
C ASP A 350 9.54 19.84 14.77
N TYR A 351 9.09 18.70 14.23
CA TYR A 351 9.17 17.40 14.93
C TYR A 351 10.51 16.68 14.67
N GLY A 352 11.25 16.40 15.73
CA GLY A 352 12.40 15.47 15.77
C GLY A 352 13.26 15.68 17.02
N PRO A 353 14.24 14.80 17.32
CA PRO A 353 14.14 13.34 17.38
C PRO A 353 13.03 12.88 18.38
N SER A 354 12.65 11.60 18.39
CA SER A 354 11.48 11.01 19.08
C SER A 354 10.11 11.06 18.39
N THR A 355 10.01 11.52 17.14
CA THR A 355 8.77 11.42 16.35
C THR A 355 8.55 9.97 15.89
N THR A 356 7.34 9.43 16.10
CA THR A 356 7.00 8.04 15.75
C THR A 356 6.26 7.90 14.42
N TYR A 357 5.90 9.02 13.79
CA TYR A 357 5.30 9.04 12.48
C TYR A 357 5.61 10.32 11.72
N THR A 358 5.55 10.27 10.40
CA THR A 358 5.57 11.45 9.53
C THR A 358 4.50 11.33 8.46
N LEU A 359 4.03 12.46 7.94
CA LEU A 359 3.02 12.52 6.90
C LEU A 359 3.65 13.01 5.60
N TRP A 360 3.28 12.41 4.49
CA TRP A 360 3.68 12.89 3.17
C TRP A 360 2.47 12.96 2.26
N SER A 361 2.11 14.19 1.86
CA SER A 361 1.04 14.44 0.91
C SER A 361 1.61 14.81 -0.46
N TRP A 362 0.98 14.30 -1.53
CA TRP A 362 1.43 14.52 -2.90
C TRP A 362 0.27 14.36 -3.89
N VAL A 363 0.52 14.69 -5.17
CA VAL A 363 -0.41 14.47 -6.28
C VAL A 363 0.32 13.77 -7.42
N LEU A 364 -0.07 12.53 -7.73
CA LEU A 364 0.53 11.77 -8.82
C LEU A 364 0.13 12.38 -10.16
N ARG A 365 1.09 12.62 -11.06
CA ARG A 365 0.83 13.16 -12.41
C ARG A 365 0.86 12.09 -13.49
N GLN A 366 1.44 10.94 -13.20
CA GLN A 366 1.61 9.83 -14.13
C GLN A 366 1.24 8.53 -13.44
N GLY A 367 0.37 7.72 -14.04
CA GLY A 367 0.09 6.37 -13.57
C GLY A 367 1.29 5.44 -13.80
N GLY A 368 1.34 4.35 -13.04
CA GLY A 368 2.41 3.34 -13.12
C GLY A 368 2.61 2.63 -11.79
N ALA A 369 3.52 1.65 -11.78
CA ALA A 369 3.97 0.98 -10.57
C ALA A 369 5.14 1.75 -9.94
N PHE A 370 4.93 2.24 -8.71
CA PHE A 370 5.92 2.99 -7.95
C PHE A 370 6.14 2.36 -6.58
N LYS A 371 7.33 2.58 -6.06
CA LYS A 371 7.67 2.33 -4.67
C LYS A 371 8.02 3.63 -3.96
N ILE A 372 7.93 3.57 -2.63
CA ILE A 372 8.20 4.72 -1.77
C ILE A 372 9.57 4.54 -1.13
N CYS A 373 10.44 5.50 -1.40
CA CYS A 373 11.75 5.57 -0.80
C CYS A 373 11.75 6.67 0.25
N TYR A 374 12.36 6.38 1.40
CA TYR A 374 12.56 7.31 2.49
C TYR A 374 14.05 7.46 2.76
N LYS A 375 14.49 8.65 3.13
CA LYS A 375 15.86 8.92 3.53
C LYS A 375 15.85 9.70 4.82
N ARG A 376 16.47 9.13 5.85
CA ARG A 376 16.70 9.85 7.09
C ARG A 376 17.75 10.95 6.90
N ARG A 377 17.72 12.01 7.71
CA ARG A 377 18.65 13.17 7.62
C ARG A 377 20.13 12.84 7.33
N HIS A 378 20.66 11.76 7.91
CA HIS A 378 22.03 11.26 7.69
C HIS A 378 22.06 9.79 7.22
N GLY A 379 20.94 9.29 6.72
CA GLY A 379 20.79 7.93 6.22
C GLY A 379 21.03 7.81 4.72
N ILE A 380 20.94 6.58 4.25
CA ILE A 380 20.81 6.26 2.82
C ILE A 380 19.34 6.26 2.43
N TRP A 381 19.07 6.31 1.13
CA TRP A 381 17.71 6.07 0.63
C TRP A 381 17.37 4.60 0.82
N THR A 382 16.27 4.32 1.49
CA THR A 382 15.78 2.98 1.76
C THR A 382 14.33 2.87 1.31
N GLU A 383 13.96 1.69 0.83
CA GLU A 383 12.55 1.43 0.54
C GLU A 383 11.79 1.24 1.84
N VAL A 384 10.55 1.76 1.90
CA VAL A 384 9.64 1.54 3.02
C VAL A 384 8.50 0.64 2.56
N PRO A 385 8.25 -0.50 3.23
CA PRO A 385 7.17 -1.39 2.87
C PRO A 385 5.78 -0.81 3.25
N SER A 386 4.74 -1.25 2.56
CA SER A 386 3.36 -0.96 2.98
C SER A 386 3.01 -1.77 4.22
N VAL A 387 2.13 -1.24 5.08
CA VAL A 387 1.59 -1.97 6.24
C VAL A 387 0.92 -3.30 5.83
N THR A 388 0.36 -3.35 4.62
CA THR A 388 -0.27 -4.54 4.05
C THR A 388 0.72 -5.69 3.82
N ASP A 389 2.00 -5.37 3.63
CA ASP A 389 3.04 -6.32 3.24
C ASP A 389 3.73 -6.94 4.46
N LEU A 390 3.55 -6.34 5.64
CA LEU A 390 4.30 -6.69 6.84
C LEU A 390 3.91 -8.01 7.48
N GLY A 391 2.72 -8.53 7.18
CA GLY A 391 2.12 -9.59 7.99
C GLY A 391 2.03 -9.20 9.48
N TYR A 392 1.36 -10.05 10.27
CA TYR A 392 0.88 -9.63 11.58
C TYR A 392 1.96 -9.42 12.67
N SER A 393 3.21 -9.84 12.43
CA SER A 393 4.28 -9.80 13.45
C SER A 393 5.24 -8.61 13.34
N ALA A 394 5.17 -7.81 12.27
CA ALA A 394 6.09 -6.69 12.06
C ALA A 394 5.46 -5.30 12.25
N ALA A 395 4.12 -5.22 12.35
CA ALA A 395 3.39 -3.96 12.56
C ALA A 395 3.35 -3.47 14.03
N GLY A 396 4.00 -4.19 14.96
CA GLY A 396 4.20 -3.70 16.32
C GLY A 396 5.32 -2.65 16.36
N PRO A 397 5.24 -1.62 17.23
CA PRO A 397 6.38 -0.72 17.44
C PRO A 397 7.59 -1.58 17.83
N PRO A 398 8.78 -1.35 17.23
CA PRO A 398 9.98 -2.04 17.66
C PRO A 398 10.18 -1.74 19.15
N THR A 399 10.03 -2.76 19.98
CA THR A 399 10.37 -2.68 21.39
C THR A 399 11.83 -2.28 21.49
N THR A 400 12.09 -1.10 22.05
CA THR A 400 13.44 -0.54 22.28
C THR A 400 14.23 -1.29 23.35
N THR A 401 13.81 -2.49 23.76
CA THR A 401 14.58 -3.33 24.68
C THR A 401 15.60 -4.20 23.94
N ALA A 402 16.87 -3.94 24.24
CA ALA A 402 18.00 -4.81 23.96
C ALA A 402 17.71 -6.28 24.36
N PRO A 403 18.38 -7.25 23.70
CA PRO A 403 17.92 -8.62 23.56
C PRO A 403 18.11 -9.44 24.85
N GLY A 404 17.00 -9.90 25.39
CA GLY A 404 16.91 -10.88 26.47
C GLY A 404 15.44 -11.08 26.78
N ASP A 405 14.99 -12.33 26.78
CA ASP A 405 13.64 -12.76 27.13
C ASP A 405 12.55 -12.55 26.07
N SER A 406 12.58 -13.40 25.05
CA SER A 406 11.50 -13.67 24.10
C SER A 406 10.26 -14.34 24.74
N ASN A 407 10.02 -14.17 26.04
CA ASN A 407 8.92 -14.80 26.79
C ASN A 407 8.06 -13.82 27.60
N SER A 408 8.35 -12.53 27.61
CA SER A 408 7.47 -11.55 28.26
C SER A 408 6.55 -10.90 27.22
N PRO A 409 5.23 -11.13 27.25
CA PRO A 409 4.30 -10.40 26.38
C PRO A 409 4.45 -8.90 26.63
N ALA A 410 4.29 -8.09 25.58
CA ALA A 410 4.33 -6.63 25.69
C ALA A 410 3.42 -6.17 26.85
N VAL A 411 4.02 -5.59 27.89
CA VAL A 411 3.28 -5.15 29.07
C VAL A 411 2.46 -3.93 28.68
N ILE A 412 1.15 -4.10 28.56
CA ILE A 412 0.23 -3.00 28.31
C ILE A 412 0.33 -2.02 29.49
N PRO A 413 0.66 -0.74 29.25
CA PRO A 413 0.83 0.22 30.33
C PRO A 413 -0.48 0.38 31.09
N GLN A 414 -0.41 0.25 32.42
CA GLN A 414 -1.59 0.44 33.26
C GLN A 414 -2.04 1.91 33.18
N PRO A 415 -3.29 2.18 32.78
CA PRO A 415 -3.79 3.54 32.65
C PRO A 415 -3.74 4.27 33.98
N THR A 416 -3.31 5.53 34.00
CA THR A 416 -3.31 6.36 35.21
C THR A 416 -4.15 7.62 35.04
N ASP A 417 -4.82 8.02 36.10
CA ASP A 417 -5.60 9.25 36.13
C ASP A 417 -4.68 10.44 35.80
N PRO A 418 -5.03 11.28 34.81
CA PRO A 418 -4.14 12.33 34.32
C PRO A 418 -3.79 13.38 35.39
N ILE A 419 -4.63 13.54 36.41
CA ILE A 419 -4.51 14.51 37.50
C ILE A 419 -3.95 13.84 38.76
N THR A 420 -4.56 12.76 39.22
CA THR A 420 -4.23 12.13 40.51
C THR A 420 -3.11 11.10 40.42
N LYS A 421 -2.72 10.70 39.19
CA LYS A 421 -1.72 9.66 38.89
C LYS A 421 -2.02 8.29 39.51
N LYS A 422 -3.24 8.07 40.01
CA LYS A 422 -3.68 6.77 40.51
C LYS A 422 -3.97 5.82 39.35
N ALA A 423 -3.69 4.54 39.56
CA ALA A 423 -4.02 3.50 38.59
C ALA A 423 -5.52 3.41 38.35
N CYS A 424 -5.91 3.23 37.09
CA CYS A 424 -7.30 3.15 36.65
C CYS A 424 -7.70 1.73 36.25
N PRO A 425 -9.02 1.44 36.19
CA PRO A 425 -9.52 0.19 35.67
C PRO A 425 -9.10 -0.01 34.22
N MET A 426 -8.71 -1.24 33.91
CA MET A 426 -8.40 -1.68 32.54
C MET A 426 -9.64 -2.24 31.85
N ALA A 427 -9.58 -2.32 30.52
CA ALA A 427 -10.47 -3.17 29.74
C ALA A 427 -10.39 -4.61 30.26
N GLN A 428 -11.45 -5.38 30.03
CA GLN A 428 -11.37 -6.84 30.22
C GLN A 428 -10.13 -7.37 29.51
N GLU A 429 -9.42 -8.30 30.15
CA GLU A 429 -8.16 -8.81 29.63
C GLU A 429 -8.30 -9.21 28.17
N ASN A 430 -7.28 -8.85 27.38
CA ASN A 430 -7.18 -9.25 25.99
C ASN A 430 -6.94 -10.75 25.93
N THR A 431 -8.01 -11.53 26.08
CA THR A 431 -7.95 -12.97 26.02
C THR A 431 -8.17 -13.45 24.61
N ARG A 432 -7.74 -14.68 24.44
CA ARG A 432 -7.82 -15.47 23.23
C ARG A 432 -9.27 -15.56 22.70
N GLU A 433 -10.26 -15.51 23.58
CA GLU A 433 -11.70 -15.60 23.31
C GLU A 433 -12.38 -14.24 23.11
N ASN A 434 -11.82 -13.16 23.67
CA ASN A 434 -12.34 -11.79 23.58
C ASN A 434 -11.21 -10.82 23.19
N PRO A 435 -10.74 -10.88 21.93
CA PRO A 435 -9.63 -10.04 21.51
C PRO A 435 -10.03 -8.57 21.50
N TRP A 436 -9.09 -7.71 21.87
CA TRP A 436 -9.26 -6.28 21.67
C TRP A 436 -9.29 -5.94 20.18
N VAL A 437 -10.23 -5.06 19.82
CA VAL A 437 -10.40 -4.58 18.46
C VAL A 437 -9.94 -3.13 18.39
N SER A 438 -9.09 -2.81 17.42
CA SER A 438 -8.68 -1.42 17.17
C SER A 438 -9.72 -0.71 16.31
N TYR A 439 -10.04 0.53 16.65
CA TYR A 439 -10.98 1.38 15.93
C TYR A 439 -10.30 2.69 15.56
N GLU A 440 -10.69 3.30 14.44
CA GLU A 440 -10.18 4.62 14.04
C GLU A 440 -10.74 5.74 14.94
N ALA A 441 -11.99 5.58 15.37
CA ALA A 441 -12.66 6.51 16.28
C ALA A 441 -13.73 5.80 17.13
N ILE A 442 -14.04 6.42 18.27
CA ILE A 442 -15.18 6.09 19.12
C ILE A 442 -16.29 7.10 18.84
N ARG A 443 -17.45 6.61 18.41
CA ARG A 443 -18.68 7.39 18.33
C ARG A 443 -19.43 7.34 19.64
N MET A 444 -19.65 8.50 20.23
CA MET A 444 -20.46 8.72 21.42
C MET A 444 -21.72 9.49 21.03
N THR A 445 -22.89 8.92 21.32
CA THR A 445 -24.16 9.65 21.21
C THR A 445 -24.52 10.16 22.58
N LEU A 446 -24.73 11.47 22.73
CA LEU A 446 -25.08 12.11 24.00
C LEU A 446 -26.60 12.12 24.21
N ASN A 447 -27.03 12.32 25.45
CA ASN A 447 -28.43 12.60 25.78
C ASN A 447 -28.82 14.07 25.53
N THR A 448 -27.82 14.93 25.32
CA THR A 448 -28.02 16.37 25.08
C THR A 448 -28.02 16.69 23.59
N THR A 449 -28.61 17.83 23.23
CA THR A 449 -28.64 18.37 21.85
C THR A 449 -27.43 19.27 21.54
N LYS A 450 -26.66 19.63 22.57
CA LYS A 450 -25.42 20.39 22.46
C LYS A 450 -24.31 19.70 23.25
N LEU A 451 -23.09 19.81 22.76
CA LEU A 451 -21.89 19.35 23.45
C LEU A 451 -21.61 20.24 24.68
N PRO A 452 -21.50 19.68 25.90
CA PRO A 452 -21.13 20.46 27.08
C PRO A 452 -19.70 21.02 26.96
N ASP A 453 -19.47 22.25 27.43
CA ASP A 453 -18.16 22.91 27.34
C ASP A 453 -17.04 22.18 28.10
N ASP A 454 -17.40 21.43 29.15
CA ASP A 454 -16.48 20.63 29.95
C ASP A 454 -16.43 19.15 29.56
N PHE A 455 -17.06 18.77 28.45
CA PHE A 455 -17.21 17.37 28.03
C PHE A 455 -15.87 16.65 27.89
N LEU A 456 -14.92 17.20 27.13
CA LEU A 456 -13.61 16.57 26.94
C LEU A 456 -12.79 16.47 28.23
N LYS A 457 -12.98 17.41 29.14
CA LYS A 457 -12.34 17.36 30.47
C LYS A 457 -12.91 16.21 31.29
N LYS A 458 -14.23 16.04 31.29
CA LYS A 458 -14.91 14.94 31.98
C LYS A 458 -14.57 13.59 31.36
N VAL A 459 -14.57 13.47 30.03
CA VAL A 459 -14.16 12.26 29.29
C VAL A 459 -12.71 11.89 29.62
N SER A 460 -11.80 12.86 29.62
CA SER A 460 -10.39 12.66 29.99
C SER A 460 -10.23 12.09 31.41
N GLN A 461 -10.98 12.62 32.37
CA GLN A 461 -10.95 12.17 33.77
C GLN A 461 -11.60 10.79 33.94
N SER A 462 -12.82 10.64 33.45
CA SER A 462 -13.63 9.42 33.63
C SER A 462 -13.07 8.19 32.92
N PHE A 463 -12.36 8.37 31.80
CA PHE A 463 -11.75 7.26 31.07
C PHE A 463 -10.24 7.12 31.31
N CYS A 464 -9.66 7.99 32.15
CA CYS A 464 -8.23 8.05 32.42
C CYS A 464 -7.39 8.16 31.14
N ILE A 465 -7.78 9.08 30.27
CA ILE A 465 -7.07 9.39 29.03
C ILE A 465 -6.55 10.82 29.17
N PRO A 466 -5.24 11.06 29.05
CA PRO A 466 -4.72 12.42 29.05
C PRO A 466 -5.39 13.25 27.96
N ARG A 467 -5.77 14.50 28.28
CA ARG A 467 -6.43 15.38 27.32
C ARG A 467 -5.64 15.56 26.02
N ALA A 468 -4.31 15.52 26.09
CA ALA A 468 -3.42 15.61 24.93
C ALA A 468 -3.54 14.40 23.97
N ALA A 469 -4.03 13.26 24.45
CA ALA A 469 -4.29 12.06 23.65
C ALA A 469 -5.75 11.98 23.15
N LEU A 470 -6.57 13.01 23.34
CA LEU A 470 -7.96 13.03 22.87
C LEU A 470 -8.11 14.04 21.73
N ALA A 471 -8.56 13.57 20.57
CA ALA A 471 -8.91 14.41 19.43
C ALA A 471 -10.39 14.23 19.10
N VAL A 472 -11.15 15.33 19.02
CA VAL A 472 -12.50 15.31 18.46
C VAL A 472 -12.37 15.39 16.95
N THR A 473 -12.73 14.31 16.27
CA THR A 473 -12.59 14.22 14.81
C THR A 473 -13.83 14.70 14.07
N HIS A 474 -15.01 14.51 14.66
CA HIS A 474 -16.27 14.94 14.05
C HIS A 474 -17.38 15.16 15.08
N ILE A 475 -18.29 16.10 14.81
CA ILE A 475 -19.45 16.42 15.64
C ILE A 475 -20.67 16.56 14.71
N THR A 476 -21.74 15.80 14.96
CA THR A 476 -23.00 15.84 14.19
C THR A 476 -24.21 15.59 15.11
N HIS A 477 -25.42 15.54 14.57
CA HIS A 477 -26.65 15.20 15.25
C HIS A 477 -27.29 13.96 14.64
N ASN A 478 -27.82 13.07 15.48
CA ASN A 478 -28.59 11.92 14.98
C ASN A 478 -30.02 12.32 14.56
N MET A 479 -30.79 11.36 14.02
CA MET A 479 -32.20 11.57 13.62
C MET A 479 -33.11 12.08 14.76
N GLU A 480 -32.74 11.86 16.02
CA GLU A 480 -33.45 12.34 17.21
C GLU A 480 -32.96 13.71 17.70
N LYS A 481 -32.11 14.40 16.92
CA LYS A 481 -31.42 15.66 17.26
C LYS A 481 -30.49 15.58 18.47
N ARG A 482 -30.07 14.38 18.88
CA ARG A 482 -29.06 14.20 19.91
C ARG A 482 -27.66 14.45 19.34
N GLN A 483 -26.79 15.04 20.14
CA GLN A 483 -25.41 15.29 19.75
C GLN A 483 -24.65 13.96 19.61
N VAL A 484 -23.93 13.79 18.51
CA VAL A 484 -23.03 12.68 18.25
C VAL A 484 -21.62 13.24 18.11
N VAL A 485 -20.67 12.66 18.82
CA VAL A 485 -19.27 13.08 18.86
C VAL A 485 -18.40 11.88 18.49
N TYR A 486 -17.42 12.12 17.63
CA TYR A 486 -16.42 11.14 17.23
C TYR A 486 -15.09 11.54 17.86
N ILE A 487 -14.51 10.63 18.63
CA ILE A 487 -13.27 10.87 19.37
C ILE A 487 -12.24 9.82 18.95
N SER A 488 -11.08 10.30 18.51
CA SER A 488 -9.90 9.47 18.35
C SER A 488 -9.04 9.58 19.62
N ILE A 489 -8.52 8.43 20.04
CA ILE A 489 -7.61 8.31 21.18
C ILE A 489 -6.23 8.02 20.60
N LEU A 490 -5.23 8.76 21.05
CA LEU A 490 -3.88 8.76 20.51
C LEU A 490 -2.88 8.68 21.67
N CYS A 491 -2.97 7.63 22.49
CA CYS A 491 -2.09 7.41 23.63
C CYS A 491 -0.63 7.17 23.21
N GLU A 492 -0.41 6.62 22.01
CA GLU A 492 0.93 6.38 21.46
C GLU A 492 1.66 7.69 21.12
N ASP A 493 0.92 8.78 20.88
CA ASP A 493 1.49 10.10 20.59
C ASP A 493 2.09 10.77 21.86
N LEU A 494 1.95 10.15 23.04
CA LEU A 494 2.51 10.64 24.31
C LEU A 494 3.93 10.09 24.63
N GLY A 495 4.52 9.28 23.74
CA GLY A 495 5.88 8.77 23.88
C GLY A 495 6.04 7.47 24.71
N GLU A 496 7.28 7.08 25.03
CA GLU A 496 7.59 5.79 25.66
C GLU A 496 7.08 5.65 27.10
N THR A 497 6.95 6.76 27.85
CA THR A 497 6.35 6.80 29.19
C THR A 497 4.84 6.96 29.16
N ARG A 498 4.18 6.55 28.05
CA ARG A 498 2.75 6.76 27.84
C ARG A 498 1.93 6.21 29.01
N PRO A 499 1.03 7.01 29.61
CA PRO A 499 0.23 6.60 30.75
C PRO A 499 -1.01 5.81 30.34
N CYS A 500 -1.17 5.44 29.06
CA CYS A 500 -2.30 4.68 28.52
C CYS A 500 -1.91 4.00 27.20
N ASP A 501 -2.76 3.08 26.74
CA ASP A 501 -2.68 2.41 25.44
C ASP A 501 -3.99 2.64 24.67
N THR A 502 -3.91 3.00 23.39
CA THR A 502 -5.11 3.41 22.63
C THR A 502 -6.07 2.26 22.45
N MET A 503 -5.55 1.09 22.05
CA MET A 503 -6.38 -0.08 21.81
C MET A 503 -7.06 -0.52 23.11
N GLU A 504 -6.31 -0.53 24.21
CA GLU A 504 -6.85 -0.82 25.53
C GLU A 504 -7.94 0.17 25.96
N ARG A 505 -7.71 1.48 25.85
CA ARG A 505 -8.69 2.51 26.22
C ARG A 505 -9.94 2.48 25.35
N GLN A 506 -9.81 2.19 24.06
CA GLN A 506 -10.95 2.02 23.17
C GLN A 506 -11.84 0.86 23.60
N ASN A 507 -11.24 -0.30 23.88
CA ASN A 507 -11.99 -1.48 24.29
C ASN A 507 -12.60 -1.32 25.69
N TYR A 508 -11.94 -0.61 26.60
CA TYR A 508 -12.50 -0.23 27.91
C TYR A 508 -13.77 0.63 27.75
N ILE A 509 -13.72 1.68 26.94
CA ILE A 509 -14.87 2.57 26.74
C ILE A 509 -16.04 1.80 26.10
N LEU A 510 -15.75 0.89 25.17
CA LEU A 510 -16.77 0.06 24.53
C LEU A 510 -17.37 -0.98 25.49
N SER A 511 -16.58 -1.54 26.42
CA SER A 511 -17.11 -2.45 27.43
C SER A 511 -18.05 -1.72 28.39
N LEU A 512 -17.73 -0.49 28.79
CA LEU A 512 -18.64 0.36 29.57
C LEU A 512 -19.98 0.60 28.84
N GLY A 513 -19.93 0.71 27.50
CA GLY A 513 -21.11 0.84 26.64
C GLY A 513 -21.99 -0.41 26.60
N LYS A 514 -21.38 -1.60 26.60
CA LYS A 514 -22.12 -2.88 26.65
C LYS A 514 -22.74 -3.15 28.02
N GLU A 515 -22.09 -2.71 29.08
CA GLU A 515 -22.51 -2.91 30.47
C GLU A 515 -23.49 -1.84 30.97
N ASN A 516 -23.83 -0.83 30.16
CA ASN A 516 -24.62 0.35 30.57
C ASN A 516 -24.09 0.97 31.88
N SER A 517 -22.77 1.15 31.95
CA SER A 517 -22.09 1.62 33.16
C SER A 517 -22.57 3.00 33.61
N SER A 518 -22.61 3.23 34.92
CA SER A 518 -22.95 4.53 35.52
C SER A 518 -22.00 5.65 35.08
N ILE A 519 -20.75 5.31 34.74
CA ILE A 519 -19.76 6.26 34.23
C ILE A 519 -20.26 6.94 32.94
N LEU A 520 -20.95 6.21 32.06
CA LEU A 520 -21.50 6.78 30.82
C LEU A 520 -22.72 7.65 31.08
N THR A 521 -23.59 7.24 32.01
CA THR A 521 -24.75 8.06 32.40
C THR A 521 -24.33 9.37 33.06
N ASP A 522 -23.27 9.36 33.88
CA ASP A 522 -22.72 10.55 34.53
C ASP A 522 -22.13 11.54 33.51
N LEU A 523 -21.61 11.03 32.40
CA LEU A 523 -21.13 11.81 31.25
C LEU A 523 -22.23 12.23 30.27
N SER A 524 -23.50 11.90 30.55
CA SER A 524 -24.63 12.09 29.63
C SER A 524 -24.44 11.41 28.27
N ILE A 525 -23.72 10.28 28.23
CA ILE A 525 -23.53 9.45 27.03
C ILE A 525 -24.62 8.39 26.97
N ALA A 526 -25.43 8.44 25.91
CA ALA A 526 -26.53 7.51 25.63
C ALA A 526 -26.05 6.18 25.05
N SER A 527 -25.04 6.21 24.18
CA SER A 527 -24.46 5.02 23.58
C SER A 527 -23.05 5.27 23.06
N VAL A 528 -22.25 4.21 23.00
CA VAL A 528 -20.88 4.22 22.49
C VAL A 528 -20.75 3.12 21.43
N LYS A 529 -20.13 3.44 20.29
CA LYS A 529 -19.79 2.48 19.22
C LYS A 529 -18.39 2.74 18.69
N GLY A 530 -17.64 1.68 18.40
CA GLY A 530 -16.36 1.77 17.70
C GLY A 530 -16.60 1.86 16.20
N ILE A 531 -15.80 2.64 15.48
CA ILE A 531 -15.93 2.84 14.03
C ILE A 531 -14.57 2.67 13.37
N ASN A 532 -14.56 1.90 12.27
CA ASN A 532 -13.37 1.60 11.47
C ASN A 532 -13.23 2.51 10.24
N SER A 533 -13.93 3.64 10.24
CA SER A 533 -13.96 4.61 9.15
C SER A 533 -14.30 5.98 9.70
N LEU A 534 -13.39 6.94 9.59
CA LEU A 534 -13.57 8.32 10.05
C LEU A 534 -14.60 9.13 9.24
N PHE A 535 -14.97 8.67 8.04
CA PHE A 535 -15.86 9.39 7.12
C PHE A 535 -17.00 8.52 6.57
N ALA A 536 -18.04 8.30 7.37
CA ALA A 536 -19.35 7.94 6.82
C ALA A 536 -20.09 9.23 6.44
N PHE A 537 -19.86 9.73 5.21
CA PHE A 537 -20.75 10.72 4.59
C PHE A 537 -22.13 10.07 4.41
N GLY A 538 -23.00 10.15 5.42
CA GLY A 538 -24.33 9.53 5.38
C GLY A 538 -25.19 9.68 6.64
N ASP A 539 -24.65 10.14 7.77
CA ASP A 539 -25.42 10.24 9.02
C ASP A 539 -26.04 11.63 9.29
N ASP A 540 -25.84 12.63 8.41
CA ASP A 540 -26.63 13.86 8.47
C ASP A 540 -28.03 13.60 7.91
N PRO A 541 -29.12 13.76 8.68
CA PRO A 541 -30.45 13.80 8.12
C PRO A 541 -30.58 15.09 7.31
N LEU A 542 -30.21 15.04 6.03
CA LEU A 542 -30.73 15.96 5.03
C LEU A 542 -32.24 15.97 5.21
N PHE A 543 -32.79 17.13 5.55
CA PHE A 543 -34.21 17.36 5.74
C PHE A 543 -34.99 16.93 4.48
N THR A 544 -35.38 15.67 4.39
CA THR A 544 -36.31 15.18 3.38
C THR A 544 -37.72 15.58 3.83
N LYS A 545 -38.06 16.84 3.56
CA LYS A 545 -39.44 17.31 3.65
C LYS A 545 -39.99 17.50 2.23
N GLY A 546 -40.74 16.50 1.77
CA GLY A 546 -41.75 16.64 0.71
C GLY A 546 -41.28 16.34 -0.71
N ASN A 547 -42.13 15.64 -1.46
CA ASN A 547 -42.04 15.23 -2.87
C ASN A 547 -41.88 16.38 -3.90
N GLY A 548 -41.40 17.57 -3.53
CA GLY A 548 -41.24 18.73 -4.41
C GLY A 548 -39.84 18.94 -4.99
N ASP A 549 -38.81 18.26 -4.46
CA ASP A 549 -37.42 18.71 -4.69
C ASP A 549 -36.71 18.02 -5.86
N ARG A 550 -37.25 16.91 -6.36
CA ARG A 550 -36.72 16.26 -7.58
C ARG A 550 -36.92 17.14 -8.82
N THR A 551 -37.98 17.95 -8.83
CA THR A 551 -38.25 18.93 -9.88
C THR A 551 -37.34 20.15 -9.78
N VAL A 552 -36.99 20.62 -8.59
CA VAL A 552 -36.15 21.81 -8.38
C VAL A 552 -34.68 21.52 -8.71
N VAL A 553 -34.16 20.35 -8.31
CA VAL A 553 -32.80 19.92 -8.65
C VAL A 553 -32.66 19.68 -10.16
N VAL A 554 -33.67 19.07 -10.80
CA VAL A 554 -33.69 18.89 -12.26
C VAL A 554 -33.83 20.25 -12.97
N LEU A 555 -34.62 21.18 -12.44
CA LEU A 555 -34.73 22.54 -13.00
C LEU A 555 -33.41 23.30 -12.90
N LEU A 556 -32.72 23.25 -11.76
CA LEU A 556 -31.40 23.87 -11.57
C LEU A 556 -30.35 23.27 -12.49
N ALA A 557 -30.34 21.94 -12.66
CA ALA A 557 -29.45 21.26 -13.61
C ALA A 557 -29.77 21.62 -15.08
N CYS A 558 -31.04 21.75 -15.44
CA CYS A 558 -31.42 22.22 -16.78
C CYS A 558 -31.02 23.69 -17.01
N LEU A 559 -31.16 24.55 -15.99
CA LEU A 559 -30.81 25.97 -16.07
C LEU A 559 -29.31 26.19 -16.23
N THR A 560 -28.48 25.39 -15.54
CA THR A 560 -27.02 25.45 -15.70
C THR A 560 -26.57 24.94 -17.07
N VAL A 561 -27.19 23.87 -17.59
CA VAL A 561 -26.91 23.41 -18.96
C VAL A 561 -27.32 24.46 -19.99
N ILE A 562 -28.47 25.12 -19.85
CA ILE A 562 -28.90 26.21 -20.75
C ILE A 562 -27.95 27.40 -20.67
N MET A 563 -27.50 27.80 -19.47
CA MET A 563 -26.52 28.87 -19.27
C MET A 563 -25.18 28.55 -19.93
N VAL A 564 -24.64 27.34 -19.71
CA VAL A 564 -23.35 26.93 -20.29
C VAL A 564 -23.45 26.84 -21.82
N THR A 565 -24.53 26.27 -22.34
CA THR A 565 -24.75 26.21 -23.80
C THR A 565 -24.94 27.61 -24.38
N GLY A 566 -25.64 28.50 -23.68
CA GLY A 566 -25.79 29.91 -24.02
C GLY A 566 -24.46 30.66 -24.03
N MET A 567 -23.57 30.40 -23.07
CA MET A 567 -22.21 30.96 -23.05
C MET A 567 -21.34 30.44 -24.19
N ILE A 568 -21.46 29.15 -24.55
CA ILE A 568 -20.75 28.57 -25.69
C ILE A 568 -21.25 29.16 -27.01
N VAL A 569 -22.57 29.28 -27.19
CA VAL A 569 -23.17 29.91 -28.38
C VAL A 569 -22.83 31.39 -28.44
N PHE A 570 -22.89 32.11 -27.33
CA PHE A 570 -22.45 33.51 -27.25
C PHE A 570 -20.97 33.64 -27.60
N GLY A 571 -20.11 32.77 -27.06
CA GLY A 571 -18.69 32.70 -27.41
C GLY A 571 -18.45 32.43 -28.89
N MET A 572 -19.21 31.51 -29.50
CA MET A 572 -19.14 31.23 -30.94
C MET A 572 -19.66 32.40 -31.79
N VAL A 573 -20.72 33.09 -31.38
CA VAL A 573 -21.23 34.30 -32.07
C VAL A 573 -20.24 35.44 -31.96
N LYS A 574 -19.68 35.70 -30.77
CA LYS A 574 -18.60 36.69 -30.54
C LYS A 574 -17.34 36.37 -31.35
N TYR A 575 -16.98 35.08 -31.44
CA TYR A 575 -15.86 34.61 -32.26
C TYR A 575 -16.12 34.82 -33.76
N ARG A 576 -17.37 34.68 -34.20
CA ARG A 576 -17.79 34.89 -35.60
C ARG A 576 -17.91 36.38 -35.95
N GLU A 577 -18.37 37.23 -35.04
CA GLU A 577 -18.34 38.70 -35.15
C GLU A 577 -16.90 39.22 -35.24
N ASN A 578 -15.99 38.73 -34.40
CA ASN A 578 -14.58 39.12 -34.43
C ASN A 578 -13.85 38.68 -35.72
N ARG A 579 -14.39 37.70 -36.47
CA ARG A 579 -13.87 37.30 -37.79
C ARG A 579 -14.34 38.18 -38.95
N GLN A 580 -15.38 39.00 -38.77
CA GLN A 580 -15.81 39.96 -39.81
C GLN A 580 -14.93 41.22 -39.84
N TYR A 581 -14.09 41.45 -38.84
CA TYR A 581 -13.15 42.59 -38.79
C TYR A 581 -11.71 42.22 -39.18
N PHE A 582 -11.46 41.00 -39.63
CA PHE A 582 -10.14 40.54 -40.09
C PHE A 582 -10.20 39.91 -41.48
N VAL A 583 -10.82 40.60 -42.45
CA VAL A 583 -10.56 40.39 -43.88
C VAL A 583 -10.67 41.75 -44.59
N GLN A 584 -9.60 42.54 -44.53
CA GLN A 584 -9.24 43.51 -45.57
C GLN A 584 -7.83 44.01 -45.26
N PHE A 585 -6.82 43.27 -45.73
CA PHE A 585 -5.55 43.78 -46.27
C PHE A 585 -4.79 42.56 -46.78
N GLY A 586 -4.92 42.31 -48.08
CA GLY A 586 -4.20 41.25 -48.74
C GLY A 586 -4.97 40.66 -49.89
N THR A 587 -5.22 41.46 -50.93
CA THR A 587 -4.94 41.14 -52.35
C THR A 587 -5.60 42.20 -53.23
N ASP A 588 -4.78 43.11 -53.75
CA ASP A 588 -4.82 43.45 -55.17
C ASP A 588 -3.34 43.45 -55.59
N ASP A 589 -2.90 42.28 -56.07
CA ASP A 589 -1.77 42.19 -56.99
C ASP A 589 -2.28 42.75 -58.31
N ASP A 590 -1.90 43.99 -58.62
CA ASP A 590 -1.74 44.49 -59.99
C ASP A 590 -1.23 45.94 -59.91
N GLU A 591 -0.03 46.14 -59.37
CA GLU A 591 0.78 47.30 -59.78
C GLU A 591 2.26 47.17 -59.40
N VAL A 592 3.09 47.34 -60.43
CA VAL A 592 4.49 47.75 -60.40
C VAL A 592 5.54 46.65 -60.14
N ALA A 593 5.79 45.91 -61.21
CA ALA A 593 7.17 45.65 -61.62
C ALA A 593 7.92 46.98 -61.73
N ASP A 594 8.86 47.24 -60.82
CA ASP A 594 10.07 48.06 -61.02
C ASP A 594 10.92 48.03 -59.73
N MET A 595 12.23 48.19 -59.90
CA MET A 595 13.28 48.22 -58.86
C MET A 595 13.85 46.87 -58.40
N TYR A 596 14.42 46.13 -59.35
CA TYR A 596 15.82 45.74 -59.11
C TYR A 596 16.68 46.98 -59.40
N GLU A 597 17.37 47.53 -58.39
CA GLU A 597 18.80 47.81 -58.53
C GLU A 597 19.47 48.13 -57.18
N ASN A 598 20.75 47.77 -57.14
CA ASN A 598 21.65 47.71 -56.01
C ASN A 598 22.00 49.11 -55.44
N ASP A 599 22.33 49.17 -54.15
CA ASP A 599 23.65 49.66 -53.70
C ASP A 599 23.81 49.59 -52.16
N MET A 600 24.91 48.96 -51.74
CA MET A 600 25.66 49.28 -50.50
C MET A 600 26.88 50.14 -50.92
N PRO A 601 27.68 50.77 -50.03
CA PRO A 601 27.58 51.05 -48.58
C PRO A 601 28.09 52.48 -48.19
N VAL A 602 28.22 52.79 -46.87
CA VAL A 602 29.40 53.44 -46.19
C VAL A 602 29.00 54.37 -45.01
N GLY A 603 29.64 54.14 -43.84
CA GLY A 603 30.04 55.19 -42.88
C GLY A 603 29.58 55.00 -41.42
N ARG A 604 30.34 54.35 -40.51
CA ARG A 604 31.41 54.84 -39.58
C ARG A 604 30.95 55.61 -38.31
N GLY A 605 31.21 54.99 -37.15
CA GLY A 605 31.48 55.58 -35.82
C GLY A 605 30.25 55.82 -34.93
N GLY A 606 30.22 55.59 -33.61
CA GLY A 606 31.16 55.10 -32.61
C GLY A 606 30.61 55.43 -31.20
N THR A 607 30.90 54.59 -30.18
CA THR A 607 30.87 54.84 -28.70
C THR A 607 29.54 55.27 -28.06
N THR A 608 29.02 54.78 -26.91
CA THR A 608 29.56 54.28 -25.62
C THR A 608 28.36 53.90 -24.74
N GLY A 609 28.51 52.99 -23.76
CA GLY A 609 27.67 53.04 -22.54
C GLY A 609 27.23 51.69 -21.95
N ARG A 610 27.73 51.40 -20.74
CA ARG A 610 27.48 50.21 -19.90
C ARG A 610 26.08 50.16 -19.29
N SER A 611 25.62 48.92 -19.06
CA SER A 611 24.94 48.38 -17.85
C SER A 611 23.79 49.16 -17.20
N ALA A 612 22.61 48.54 -17.07
CA ALA A 612 22.18 47.84 -15.84
C ALA A 612 20.71 47.42 -15.91
N ILE A 613 20.43 46.40 -15.11
CA ILE A 613 19.23 45.58 -14.95
C ILE A 613 18.11 46.30 -14.15
N LYS A 614 16.89 45.74 -14.26
CA LYS A 614 15.75 45.70 -13.29
C LYS A 614 14.71 46.82 -13.33
N ASN A 615 13.49 46.48 -13.76
CA ASN A 615 12.33 46.19 -12.90
C ASN A 615 11.05 46.18 -13.74
N ALA A 616 10.32 45.06 -13.73
CA ALA A 616 8.89 45.05 -14.02
C ALA A 616 8.26 44.02 -13.10
N VAL A 617 7.80 44.51 -11.96
CA VAL A 617 6.83 43.89 -11.08
C VAL A 617 5.50 43.88 -11.84
N ILE A 618 4.82 42.74 -11.84
CA ILE A 618 3.38 42.69 -12.15
C ILE A 618 2.73 41.97 -10.98
N GLU A 619 2.02 42.76 -10.20
CA GLU A 619 1.01 42.35 -9.23
C GLU A 619 -0.17 41.72 -9.97
N VAL A 620 -0.72 40.64 -9.42
CA VAL A 620 -2.03 40.11 -9.80
C VAL A 620 -2.86 40.11 -8.53
N GLU A 621 -3.89 40.95 -8.50
CA GLU A 621 -4.90 41.03 -7.45
C GLU A 621 -5.86 39.82 -7.51
N ASP A 622 -6.18 39.33 -6.30
CA ASP A 622 -7.29 38.49 -5.78
C ASP A 622 -8.05 37.50 -6.70
#